data_AF-A0AAP9H7M3-F1
#
_entry.id   AF-A0AAP9H7M3-F1
#
_cell.length_a   1.000
_cell.length_b   1.000
_cell.length_c   1.000
_cell.angle_alpha   90.00
_cell.angle_beta   90.00
_cell.angle_gamma   90.00
#
_symmetry.space_group_name_H-M   'P 1'
#
loop_
_entity.id
_entity.type
_entity.pdbx_description
1 polymer ?
#
loop_
_entity_poly.entity_id
_entity_poly.type
_entity_poly.pdbx_seq_one_letter_code
_entity_poly.pdbx_strand_id
1 'polypeptide(L)'
;MYRHHRPFRQNIQIGIRYQRSDLNDAIAFWIQPGHFEVDPNQIIFISSCHAFSARCQSRHYTKLRCIIDVLPSGAKPGESVRGCVSKNKLSKGQQRRVSANHERRLKQRSEKPEPDDSLFGEPTDGVVISRFGMHADVEDSAGEVHRCNIRRTIRSLVTGDRVVWRAANENGGKGIVEAVYDRTSVLTRPDFYDGVKPIAANIDQIIIVSAILPELSLNIIDRYLVASETLGIEPLLVLNKTDLLDDEARAFVDEQMAIYRHIGYRVLMVSSRAKNGLDELEAALTGRISIFAGQSGVGKSSLLNALLGLDVAGDEILTNDVSDVSGLGQHTTTAARLYHFPHGGDVIDSPGVREFGLWHLEPEQITRGFVEFREFLGSCKFRDCKHGNDPGCAIREAVENGIIDASRFDNYHRILESMAQVKTRKNFSASED
;
A
#
# COMPACT_ATOMS: atom_id res chain seq x y z
N MET A 1 18.43 17.23 54.66
CA MET A 1 17.95 18.63 54.51
C MET A 1 17.26 18.73 53.16
N TYR A 2 15.95 18.96 53.18
CA TYR A 2 15.06 18.96 52.01
C TYR A 2 15.61 19.80 50.85
N ARG A 3 15.84 19.18 49.69
CA ARG A 3 15.92 19.91 48.41
C ARG A 3 14.56 19.75 47.73
N HIS A 4 13.79 20.82 47.76
CA HIS A 4 12.53 20.92 47.02
C HIS A 4 12.80 20.80 45.52
N HIS A 5 12.29 19.74 44.90
CA HIS A 5 12.15 19.68 43.45
C HIS A 5 10.81 20.32 43.07
N ARG A 6 10.83 21.41 42.30
CA ARG A 6 9.62 22.09 41.80
C ARG A 6 9.22 21.50 40.44
N PRO A 7 7.93 21.24 40.19
CA PRO A 7 7.47 20.86 38.86
C PRO A 7 7.62 22.05 37.90
N PHE A 8 8.15 21.80 36.69
CA PHE A 8 8.14 22.78 35.61
C PHE A 8 6.70 22.99 35.14
N ARG A 9 6.23 24.25 35.13
CA ARG A 9 4.86 24.63 34.72
C ARG A 9 4.80 25.27 33.31
N GLN A 10 5.85 25.11 32.51
CA GLN A 10 5.90 25.63 31.13
C GLN A 10 6.52 24.61 30.18
N ASN A 11 6.10 24.65 28.92
CA ASN A 11 6.62 23.82 27.83
C ASN A 11 8.12 24.04 27.65
N ILE A 12 8.90 22.96 27.60
CA ILE A 12 10.33 23.01 27.29
C ILE A 12 10.50 22.76 25.79
N GLN A 13 11.19 23.67 25.10
CA GLN A 13 11.56 23.49 23.70
C GLN A 13 12.95 22.84 23.63
N ILE A 14 13.03 21.64 23.05
CA ILE A 14 14.29 20.92 22.82
C ILE A 14 14.58 20.95 21.32
N GLY A 15 15.71 21.56 20.95
CA GLY A 15 16.19 21.59 19.56
C GLY A 15 17.23 20.50 19.33
N ILE A 16 17.00 19.63 18.34
CA ILE A 16 17.98 18.65 17.86
C ILE A 16 18.67 19.26 16.63
N ARG A 17 20.00 19.35 16.65
CA ARG A 17 20.80 19.69 15.46
C ARG A 17 21.17 18.42 14.71
N TYR A 18 20.94 18.42 13.41
CA TYR A 18 21.46 17.42 12.47
C TYR A 18 22.59 18.08 11.68
N GLN A 19 23.72 17.39 11.48
CA GLN A 19 24.84 17.86 10.66
C GLN A 19 25.02 16.89 9.50
N ARG A 20 24.49 17.24 8.32
CA ARG A 20 25.00 16.80 7.01
C ARG A 20 25.55 18.06 6.32
N SER A 21 26.63 17.88 5.58
CA SER A 21 27.58 18.90 5.10
C SER A 21 26.91 20.23 4.70
N ASP A 22 27.27 21.29 5.43
CA ASP A 22 27.07 22.70 5.10
C ASP A 22 25.64 23.30 4.96
N LEU A 23 24.70 22.95 5.86
CA LEU A 23 23.64 23.87 6.33
C LEU A 23 23.12 23.45 7.74
N ASN A 24 22.92 24.42 8.65
CA ASN A 24 22.41 24.21 10.01
C ASN A 24 20.89 24.42 10.06
N ASP A 25 20.10 23.37 10.20
CA ASP A 25 18.70 23.51 10.64
C ASP A 25 18.40 22.68 11.90
N ALA A 26 17.55 23.23 12.76
CA ALA A 26 17.18 22.66 14.05
C ALA A 26 15.73 22.19 14.01
N ILE A 27 15.48 20.94 14.41
CA ILE A 27 14.11 20.42 14.56
C ILE A 27 13.71 20.55 16.03
N ALA A 28 12.58 21.21 16.29
CA ALA A 28 12.03 21.41 17.62
C ALA A 28 10.77 20.56 17.83
N PHE A 29 10.66 19.92 19.00
CA PHE A 29 9.45 19.20 19.41
C PHE A 29 8.97 19.70 20.77
N TRP A 30 7.65 19.55 21.01
CA TRP A 30 6.96 19.98 22.23
C TRP A 30 6.65 18.77 23.11
N ILE A 31 6.95 18.84 24.40
CA ILE A 31 6.66 17.77 25.37
C ILE A 31 5.71 18.32 26.44
N GLN A 32 4.63 17.59 26.74
CA GLN A 32 3.64 18.00 27.75
C GLN A 32 4.11 17.73 29.20
N PRO A 33 3.65 18.53 30.19
CA PRO A 33 4.10 18.41 31.58
C PRO A 33 3.52 17.15 32.27
N GLY A 34 4.36 16.38 32.96
CA GLY A 34 3.92 15.26 33.82
C GLY A 34 4.75 13.98 33.73
N HIS A 35 5.72 13.88 32.82
CA HIS A 35 6.49 12.66 32.58
C HIS A 35 7.93 12.64 33.13
N PHE A 36 8.38 13.59 33.97
CA PHE A 36 9.78 13.60 34.44
C PHE A 36 10.02 14.18 35.85
N GLU A 37 11.02 13.59 36.54
CA GLU A 37 11.78 14.13 37.68
C GLU A 37 13.23 14.44 37.23
N VAL A 38 13.85 15.50 37.75
CA VAL A 38 15.19 15.99 37.30
C VAL A 38 16.19 15.96 38.45
N ASP A 39 17.30 15.25 38.27
CA ASP A 39 18.55 15.40 39.05
C ASP A 39 19.41 16.50 38.39
N PRO A 40 19.97 17.46 39.13
CA PRO A 40 20.77 18.56 38.58
C PRO A 40 22.00 18.16 37.76
N ASN A 41 22.44 16.89 37.77
CA ASN A 41 23.56 16.43 36.95
C ASN A 41 23.22 15.32 35.94
N GLN A 42 21.97 14.85 35.87
CA GLN A 42 21.58 13.79 34.93
C GLN A 42 20.06 13.76 34.70
N ILE A 43 19.65 13.72 33.43
CA ILE A 43 18.27 13.40 33.06
C ILE A 43 18.29 11.97 32.50
N ILE A 44 17.52 11.07 33.13
CA ILE A 44 17.41 9.67 32.72
C ILE A 44 16.01 9.45 32.15
N PHE A 45 15.92 8.96 30.91
CA PHE A 45 14.68 8.55 30.28
C PHE A 45 14.55 7.02 30.36
N ILE A 46 13.38 6.51 30.78
CA ILE A 46 13.06 5.08 30.71
C ILE A 46 11.87 4.90 29.78
N SER A 47 12.10 4.22 28.66
CA SER A 47 11.08 3.70 27.76
C SER A 47 11.50 2.30 27.33
N SER A 48 10.52 1.42 27.11
CA SER A 48 10.58 -0.04 27.23
C SER A 48 11.56 -0.82 26.33
N CYS A 49 12.43 -0.17 25.54
CA CYS A 49 13.46 -0.86 24.75
C CYS A 49 14.84 -0.18 24.66
N HIS A 50 15.09 1.02 25.22
CA HIS A 50 16.41 1.69 25.13
C HIS A 50 16.69 2.60 26.35
N ALA A 51 17.96 2.66 26.79
CA ALA A 51 18.43 3.62 27.81
C ALA A 51 19.19 4.77 27.13
N PHE A 52 18.85 6.01 27.46
CA PHE A 52 19.49 7.21 26.91
C PHE A 52 20.18 8.01 28.01
N SER A 53 21.40 8.50 27.75
CA SER A 53 22.13 9.38 28.68
C SER A 53 22.44 10.70 27.97
N ALA A 54 22.04 11.82 28.55
CA ALA A 54 22.40 13.16 28.08
C ALA A 54 23.39 13.80 29.06
N ARG A 55 24.50 14.36 28.54
CA ARG A 55 25.48 15.08 29.36
C ARG A 55 25.43 16.58 29.01
N CYS A 56 25.14 17.42 30.00
CA CYS A 56 25.07 18.88 29.82
C CYS A 56 26.41 19.53 30.16
N GLN A 57 26.91 20.42 29.30
CA GLN A 57 27.94 21.37 29.68
C GLN A 57 27.36 22.80 29.67
N SER A 58 27.40 23.41 30.85
CA SER A 58 26.97 24.79 31.09
C SER A 58 27.99 25.78 30.52
N ARG A 59 27.54 26.68 29.66
CA ARG A 59 28.05 28.06 29.64
C ARG A 59 26.90 29.04 29.45
N HIS A 60 26.63 29.73 30.56
CA HIS A 60 25.75 30.89 30.74
C HIS A 60 24.27 30.74 30.36
N TYR A 61 23.46 31.13 31.34
CA TYR A 61 22.01 31.12 31.38
C TYR A 61 21.41 31.87 30.19
N THR A 62 21.11 31.15 29.11
CA THR A 62 20.03 31.47 28.14
C THR A 62 19.95 30.43 27.01
N LYS A 63 20.98 29.59 26.78
CA LYS A 63 20.90 28.43 25.87
C LYS A 63 21.74 27.24 26.37
N LEU A 64 21.08 26.11 26.62
CA LEU A 64 21.72 24.81 26.83
C LEU A 64 21.92 24.11 25.49
N ARG A 65 23.13 23.58 25.24
CA ARG A 65 23.41 22.63 24.16
C ARG A 65 23.50 21.24 24.76
N CYS A 66 22.58 20.36 24.39
CA CYS A 66 22.62 18.95 24.75
C CYS A 66 23.14 18.15 23.55
N ILE A 67 24.14 17.31 23.78
CA ILE A 67 24.54 16.27 22.84
C ILE A 67 23.91 14.97 23.35
N ILE A 68 23.13 14.31 22.49
CA ILE A 68 22.46 13.05 22.79
C ILE A 68 23.24 11.95 22.07
N ASP A 69 23.89 11.08 22.84
CA ASP A 69 24.52 9.88 22.30
C ASP A 69 23.59 8.68 22.53
N VAL A 70 23.30 7.95 21.45
CA VAL A 70 22.52 6.71 21.49
C VAL A 70 23.48 5.55 21.70
N LEU A 71 23.40 4.89 22.85
CA LEU A 71 24.22 3.72 23.17
C LEU A 71 23.35 2.46 23.25
N PRO A 72 23.72 1.35 22.56
CA PRO A 72 23.13 0.05 22.85
C PRO A 72 23.62 -0.46 24.20
N SER A 73 22.77 -1.21 24.91
CA SER A 73 23.10 -1.78 26.22
C SER A 73 24.35 -2.65 26.16
N GLY A 74 25.47 -2.18 26.73
CA GLY A 74 26.65 -3.00 27.03
C GLY A 74 28.00 -2.61 26.40
N ALA A 75 28.14 -1.50 25.66
CA ALA A 75 29.42 -1.14 25.00
C ALA A 75 30.38 -0.32 25.89
N LYS A 76 31.69 -0.66 25.89
CA LYS A 76 32.77 0.12 26.53
C LYS A 76 33.34 1.19 25.57
N PRO A 77 33.95 2.28 26.09
CA PRO A 77 34.43 3.39 25.26
C PRO A 77 35.70 2.99 24.48
N GLY A 78 35.65 3.05 23.14
CA GLY A 78 36.84 2.90 22.28
C GLY A 78 36.78 1.83 21.19
N GLU A 79 35.74 0.99 21.14
CA GLU A 79 35.58 0.01 20.05
C GLU A 79 34.70 0.57 18.91
N SER A 80 35.25 0.53 17.70
CA SER A 80 34.51 0.85 16.48
C SER A 80 33.53 -0.28 16.13
N VAL A 81 32.25 -0.09 16.45
CA VAL A 81 31.20 -1.04 16.10
C VAL A 81 30.67 -0.71 14.70
N ARG A 82 31.27 -1.32 13.66
CA ARG A 82 30.53 -1.59 12.43
C ARG A 82 29.49 -2.65 12.75
N GLY A 83 28.24 -2.25 12.92
CA GLY A 83 27.20 -3.20 13.30
C GLY A 83 25.82 -2.56 13.36
N CYS A 84 25.40 -1.91 12.28
CA CYS A 84 23.96 -1.86 12.01
C CYS A 84 23.49 -3.32 12.01
N VAL A 85 22.46 -3.66 12.79
CA VAL A 85 21.89 -5.01 12.84
C VAL A 85 21.46 -5.37 11.42
N SER A 86 22.39 -5.99 10.67
CA SER A 86 22.06 -6.62 9.42
C SER A 86 21.05 -7.68 9.82
N LYS A 87 19.85 -7.68 9.22
CA LYS A 87 19.05 -8.90 9.16
C LYS A 87 20.05 -9.97 8.73
N ASN A 88 20.44 -10.87 9.65
CA ASN A 88 21.49 -11.84 9.39
C ASN A 88 21.10 -12.54 8.08
N LYS A 89 21.82 -12.20 7.00
CA LYS A 89 21.52 -12.77 5.69
C LYS A 89 21.83 -14.24 5.84
N LEU A 90 20.76 -15.04 5.92
CA LEU A 90 20.86 -16.49 5.99
C LEU A 90 21.89 -16.94 4.95
N SER A 91 22.86 -17.76 5.36
CA SER A 91 23.82 -18.37 4.43
C SER A 91 23.06 -19.04 3.28
N LYS A 92 23.65 -19.14 2.08
CA LYS A 92 23.02 -19.86 0.95
C LYS A 92 22.55 -21.27 1.35
N GLY A 93 23.29 -21.94 2.24
CA GLY A 93 22.88 -23.23 2.81
C GLY A 93 21.67 -23.14 3.74
N GLN A 94 21.60 -22.10 4.59
CA GLN A 94 20.43 -21.85 5.44
C GLN A 94 19.20 -21.41 4.63
N GLN A 95 19.37 -20.60 3.59
CA GLN A 95 18.28 -20.24 2.67
C GLN A 95 17.72 -21.46 1.96
N ARG A 96 18.59 -22.35 1.44
CA ARG A 96 18.17 -23.63 0.85
C ARG A 96 17.39 -24.49 1.84
N ARG A 97 17.85 -24.59 3.09
CA ARG A 97 17.13 -25.33 4.15
C ARG A 97 15.79 -24.70 4.49
N VAL A 98 15.71 -23.38 4.59
CA VAL A 98 14.46 -22.65 4.84
C VAL A 98 13.48 -22.84 3.68
N SER A 99 13.92 -22.71 2.43
CA SER A 99 13.09 -22.96 1.24
C SER A 99 12.64 -24.42 1.18
N ALA A 100 13.53 -25.39 1.43
CA ALA A 100 13.16 -26.80 1.44
C ALA A 100 12.17 -27.14 2.58
N ASN A 101 12.34 -26.54 3.75
CA ASN A 101 11.39 -26.71 4.87
C ASN A 101 10.05 -26.02 4.60
N HIS A 102 10.06 -24.86 3.94
CA HIS A 102 8.85 -24.14 3.52
C HIS A 102 8.07 -24.96 2.47
N GLU A 103 8.75 -25.46 1.42
CA GLU A 103 8.13 -26.37 0.43
C GLU A 103 7.60 -27.66 1.07
N ARG A 104 8.32 -28.23 2.05
CA ARG A 104 7.84 -29.40 2.80
C ARG A 104 6.56 -29.08 3.56
N ARG A 105 6.47 -27.92 4.22
CA ARG A 105 5.27 -27.50 4.95
C ARG A 105 4.08 -27.23 4.03
N LEU A 106 4.32 -26.77 2.80
CA LEU A 106 3.26 -26.66 1.79
C LEU A 106 2.76 -28.04 1.31
N LYS A 107 3.63 -29.07 1.27
CA LYS A 107 3.31 -30.39 0.70
C LYS A 107 2.89 -31.45 1.72
N GLN A 108 3.39 -31.40 2.95
CA GLN A 108 3.19 -32.43 3.97
C GLN A 108 2.22 -31.93 5.04
N ARG A 109 0.99 -32.45 5.00
CA ARG A 109 -0.04 -32.26 6.05
C ARG A 109 0.26 -33.01 7.36
N SER A 110 1.28 -33.89 7.42
CA SER A 110 1.26 -34.98 8.43
C SER A 110 2.59 -35.54 8.95
N GLU A 111 3.76 -34.88 8.88
CA GLU A 111 4.99 -35.50 9.44
C GLU A 111 5.73 -34.66 10.49
N LYS A 112 5.62 -35.20 11.72
CA LYS A 112 6.36 -34.99 12.98
C LYS A 112 6.58 -33.52 13.41
N PRO A 113 5.85 -33.04 14.44
CA PRO A 113 6.08 -31.71 14.98
C PRO A 113 7.52 -31.56 15.48
N GLU A 114 8.17 -30.43 15.15
CA GLU A 114 9.39 -30.02 15.84
C GLU A 114 9.08 -29.91 17.36
N PRO A 115 10.03 -30.10 18.27
CA PRO A 115 9.74 -30.16 19.72
C PRO A 115 9.11 -28.88 20.32
N ASP A 116 9.13 -27.74 19.61
CA ASP A 116 8.46 -26.48 19.99
C ASP A 116 7.03 -26.35 19.38
N ASP A 117 6.65 -27.30 18.52
CA ASP A 117 5.41 -27.29 17.74
C ASP A 117 4.29 -28.15 18.36
N SER A 118 4.51 -28.77 19.53
CA SER A 118 3.49 -29.57 20.25
C SER A 118 2.37 -28.72 20.88
N LEU A 119 2.55 -27.40 20.91
CA LEU A 119 1.58 -26.43 21.44
C LEU A 119 0.53 -25.99 20.40
N PHE A 120 0.66 -26.43 19.15
CA PHE A 120 -0.22 -26.06 18.05
C PHE A 120 -0.93 -27.28 17.45
N GLY A 121 -2.13 -27.05 16.92
CA GLY A 121 -3.00 -28.07 16.34
C GLY A 121 -2.50 -28.59 14.99
N GLU A 122 -3.37 -29.18 14.19
CA GLU A 122 -3.00 -29.63 12.86
C GLU A 122 -2.79 -28.46 11.87
N PRO A 123 -1.93 -28.61 10.86
CA PRO A 123 -1.77 -27.63 9.80
C PRO A 123 -3.04 -27.53 8.95
N THR A 124 -3.60 -26.33 8.86
CA THR A 124 -4.79 -26.02 8.09
C THR A 124 -4.52 -24.91 7.09
N ASP A 125 -5.22 -24.95 5.97
CA ASP A 125 -5.21 -23.88 4.98
C ASP A 125 -6.02 -22.68 5.50
N GLY A 126 -5.63 -21.48 5.08
CA GLY A 126 -6.36 -20.26 5.42
C GLY A 126 -5.98 -19.08 4.52
N VAL A 127 -6.72 -17.99 4.65
CA VAL A 127 -6.51 -16.74 3.90
C VAL A 127 -6.23 -15.60 4.87
N VAL A 128 -5.22 -14.78 4.56
CA VAL A 128 -4.91 -13.60 5.37
C VAL A 128 -5.95 -12.50 5.12
N ILE A 129 -6.76 -12.21 6.13
CA ILE A 129 -7.80 -11.17 6.10
C ILE A 129 -7.21 -9.79 6.34
N SER A 130 -6.27 -9.67 7.28
CA SER A 130 -5.62 -8.40 7.58
C SER A 130 -4.25 -8.61 8.21
N ARG A 131 -3.37 -7.62 7.99
CA ARG A 131 -2.00 -7.63 8.48
C ARG A 131 -1.76 -6.50 9.50
N PHE A 132 -1.51 -6.87 10.75
CA PHE A 132 -1.24 -5.95 11.85
C PHE A 132 0.19 -6.09 12.38
N GLY A 133 1.16 -5.48 11.71
CA GLY A 133 2.55 -5.37 12.21
C GLY A 133 3.25 -6.73 12.39
N MET A 134 3.19 -7.31 13.60
CA MET A 134 3.75 -8.64 13.90
C MET A 134 2.72 -9.78 13.86
N HIS A 135 1.43 -9.46 13.78
CA HIS A 135 0.33 -10.42 13.75
C HIS A 135 -0.46 -10.36 12.43
N ALA A 136 -1.12 -11.44 12.07
CA ALA A 136 -2.06 -11.49 10.95
C ALA A 136 -3.35 -12.15 11.44
N ASP A 137 -4.48 -11.65 10.96
CA ASP A 137 -5.76 -12.29 11.15
C ASP A 137 -5.97 -13.22 9.94
N VAL A 138 -6.16 -14.51 10.19
CA VAL A 138 -6.27 -15.57 9.18
C VAL A 138 -7.65 -16.18 9.28
N GLU A 139 -8.37 -16.25 8.17
CA GLU A 139 -9.64 -16.94 8.06
C GLU A 139 -9.41 -18.40 7.65
N ASP A 140 -10.13 -19.30 8.30
CA ASP A 140 -10.12 -20.73 8.00
C ASP A 140 -11.21 -21.14 7.00
N SER A 141 -11.27 -22.43 6.64
CA SER A 141 -12.29 -22.93 5.72
C SER A 141 -13.73 -22.88 6.24
N ALA A 142 -13.93 -22.65 7.54
CA ALA A 142 -15.24 -22.49 8.17
C ALA A 142 -15.68 -21.02 8.26
N GLY A 143 -14.81 -20.07 7.87
CA GLY A 143 -15.07 -18.63 7.97
C GLY A 143 -14.74 -18.05 9.35
N GLU A 144 -14.08 -18.81 10.23
CA GLU A 144 -13.65 -18.29 11.53
C GLU A 144 -12.31 -17.56 11.40
N VAL A 145 -12.23 -16.39 12.03
CA VAL A 145 -11.03 -15.54 11.98
C VAL A 145 -10.16 -15.77 13.21
N HIS A 146 -8.93 -16.22 12.97
CA HIS A 146 -7.95 -16.55 14.00
C HIS A 146 -6.77 -15.59 13.96
N ARG A 147 -6.45 -15.00 15.12
CA ARG A 147 -5.27 -14.13 15.24
C ARG A 147 -4.00 -14.96 15.36
N CYS A 148 -3.11 -14.80 14.39
CA CYS A 148 -1.89 -15.59 14.26
C CYS A 148 -0.62 -14.75 14.40
N ASN A 149 0.39 -15.35 15.04
CA ASN A 149 1.78 -14.94 14.94
C ASN A 149 2.38 -15.40 13.61
N ILE A 150 3.48 -14.78 13.19
CA ILE A 150 4.13 -15.11 11.93
C ILE A 150 5.52 -15.65 12.18
N ARG A 151 5.84 -16.81 11.59
CA ARG A 151 7.18 -17.37 11.67
C ARG A 151 8.20 -16.41 11.06
N ARG A 152 9.35 -16.26 11.73
CA ARG A 152 10.47 -15.38 11.29
C ARG A 152 11.03 -15.73 9.91
N THR A 153 10.78 -16.95 9.43
CA THR A 153 11.20 -17.41 8.09
C THR A 153 10.38 -16.80 6.97
N ILE A 154 9.15 -16.32 7.25
CA ILE A 154 8.28 -15.69 6.27
C ILE A 154 8.80 -14.27 6.00
N ARG A 155 9.18 -14.02 4.74
CA ARG A 155 9.79 -12.74 4.33
C ARG A 155 8.76 -11.63 4.12
N SER A 156 7.60 -11.99 3.60
CA SER A 156 6.49 -11.09 3.29
C SER A 156 5.19 -11.83 3.52
N LEU A 157 4.24 -11.14 4.13
CA LEU A 157 2.86 -11.58 4.28
C LEU A 157 1.95 -10.38 4.13
N VAL A 158 0.98 -10.47 3.22
CA VAL A 158 0.03 -9.39 2.91
C VAL A 158 -1.40 -9.92 2.86
N THR A 159 -2.36 -9.01 2.87
CA THR A 159 -3.79 -9.36 2.75
C THR A 159 -4.06 -10.07 1.42
N GLY A 160 -4.86 -11.14 1.47
CA GLY A 160 -5.14 -12.02 0.34
C GLY A 160 -4.13 -13.16 0.15
N ASP A 161 -3.04 -13.23 0.92
CA ASP A 161 -2.13 -14.38 0.88
C ASP A 161 -2.85 -15.66 1.35
N ARG A 162 -2.72 -16.74 0.57
CA ARG A 162 -3.09 -18.08 1.01
C ARG A 162 -1.95 -18.64 1.85
N VAL A 163 -2.28 -19.22 2.99
CA VAL A 163 -1.30 -19.67 3.98
C VAL A 163 -1.62 -21.04 4.53
N VAL A 164 -0.57 -21.69 5.05
CA VAL A 164 -0.71 -22.82 5.98
C VAL A 164 -0.46 -22.27 7.38
N TRP A 165 -1.43 -22.47 8.27
CA TRP A 165 -1.40 -21.99 9.64
C TRP A 165 -1.83 -23.10 10.60
N ARG A 166 -1.56 -22.91 11.90
CA ARG A 166 -1.97 -23.84 12.95
C ARG A 166 -2.60 -23.08 14.11
N ALA A 167 -3.74 -23.57 14.58
CA ALA A 167 -4.38 -23.06 15.79
C ALA A 167 -3.53 -23.37 17.03
N ALA A 168 -3.66 -22.57 18.08
CA ALA A 168 -3.07 -22.91 19.37
C ALA A 168 -3.91 -24.00 20.05
N ASN A 169 -3.27 -24.96 20.73
CA ASN A 169 -3.96 -26.04 21.44
C ASN A 169 -4.65 -25.55 22.73
N GLU A 170 -4.25 -24.39 23.25
CA GLU A 170 -4.87 -23.77 24.42
C GLU A 170 -5.99 -22.80 24.01
N ASN A 171 -7.15 -22.90 24.65
CA ASN A 171 -8.28 -21.99 24.44
C ASN A 171 -7.84 -20.52 24.67
N GLY A 172 -7.86 -19.71 23.61
CA GLY A 172 -7.48 -18.30 23.63
C GLY A 172 -6.02 -18.00 23.22
N GLY A 173 -5.23 -19.03 22.88
CA GLY A 173 -3.88 -18.85 22.32
C GLY A 173 -3.89 -18.28 20.89
N LYS A 174 -2.86 -17.52 20.53
CA LYS A 174 -2.67 -17.04 19.14
C LYS A 174 -2.13 -18.18 18.28
N GLY A 175 -2.73 -18.40 17.11
CA GLY A 175 -2.23 -19.35 16.11
C GLY A 175 -0.87 -18.95 15.53
N ILE A 176 -0.35 -19.74 14.62
CA ILE A 176 0.91 -19.44 13.92
C ILE A 176 0.82 -19.70 12.42
N VAL A 177 1.23 -18.71 11.62
CA VAL A 177 1.41 -18.84 10.17
C VAL A 177 2.74 -19.51 9.90
N GLU A 178 2.72 -20.69 9.28
CA GLU A 178 3.91 -21.51 9.05
C GLU A 178 4.52 -21.31 7.68
N ALA A 179 3.67 -21.23 6.65
CA ALA A 179 4.06 -21.11 5.26
C ALA A 179 3.04 -20.26 4.49
N VAL A 180 3.47 -19.77 3.34
CA VAL A 180 2.69 -18.92 2.43
C VAL A 180 2.80 -19.56 1.06
N TYR A 181 1.67 -19.76 0.38
CA TYR A 181 1.64 -20.30 -0.97
C TYR A 181 2.20 -19.27 -1.98
N ASP A 182 2.56 -19.75 -3.18
CA ASP A 182 2.95 -18.87 -4.26
C ASP A 182 1.80 -17.98 -4.68
N ARG A 183 2.11 -16.71 -4.96
CA ARG A 183 1.13 -15.69 -5.30
C ARG A 183 0.82 -15.71 -6.79
N THR A 184 -0.46 -15.66 -7.15
CA THR A 184 -0.89 -15.53 -8.55
C THR A 184 -0.68 -14.10 -9.06
N SER A 185 -0.93 -13.11 -8.21
CA SER A 185 -0.69 -11.69 -8.48
C SER A 185 -0.25 -10.96 -7.21
N VAL A 186 0.40 -9.82 -7.39
CA VAL A 186 0.90 -8.98 -6.30
C VAL A 186 0.67 -7.54 -6.65
N LEU A 187 -0.03 -6.83 -5.77
CA LEU A 187 -0.15 -5.39 -5.84
C LEU A 187 0.88 -4.73 -4.94
N THR A 188 1.70 -3.88 -5.54
CA THR A 188 2.77 -3.17 -4.83
C THR A 188 2.56 -1.67 -4.78
N ARG A 189 2.87 -1.08 -3.63
CA ARG A 189 3.10 0.35 -3.47
C ARG A 189 4.57 0.66 -3.64
N PRO A 190 4.96 1.64 -4.45
CA PRO A 190 6.23 2.29 -4.29
C PRO A 190 6.17 3.23 -3.08
N ASP A 191 7.13 3.11 -2.17
CA ASP A 191 7.36 3.97 -1.03
C ASP A 191 8.63 4.80 -1.30
N PHE A 192 8.62 6.09 -0.95
CA PHE A 192 9.70 7.03 -1.27
C PHE A 192 11.04 6.65 -0.63
N TYR A 193 11.01 6.07 0.57
CA TYR A 193 12.22 5.72 1.33
C TYR A 193 12.50 4.22 1.35
N ASP A 194 11.45 3.40 1.35
CA ASP A 194 11.57 1.96 1.57
C ASP A 194 11.44 1.11 0.30
N GLY A 195 11.36 1.74 -0.88
CA GLY A 195 11.23 1.06 -2.16
C GLY A 195 9.85 0.43 -2.38
N VAL A 196 9.78 -0.65 -3.15
CA VAL A 196 8.51 -1.25 -3.55
C VAL A 196 8.05 -2.27 -2.49
N LYS A 197 6.88 -2.05 -1.89
CA LYS A 197 6.27 -2.91 -0.86
C LYS A 197 4.99 -3.55 -1.37
N PRO A 198 4.80 -4.87 -1.23
CA PRO A 198 3.51 -5.51 -1.51
C PRO A 198 2.47 -5.06 -0.48
N ILE A 199 1.26 -4.74 -0.95
CA ILE A 199 0.10 -4.33 -0.13
C ILE A 199 -0.94 -5.45 -0.07
N ALA A 200 -1.14 -6.11 -1.20
CA ALA A 200 -2.13 -7.17 -1.38
C ALA A 200 -1.64 -8.21 -2.39
N ALA A 201 -2.18 -9.42 -2.31
CA ALA A 201 -1.81 -10.54 -3.17
C ALA A 201 -3.05 -11.32 -3.62
N ASN A 202 -2.88 -12.11 -4.67
CA ASN A 202 -3.92 -12.97 -5.24
C ASN A 202 -5.19 -12.20 -5.64
N ILE A 203 -5.00 -11.01 -6.18
CA ILE A 203 -6.06 -10.19 -6.76
C ILE A 203 -6.33 -10.68 -8.19
N ASP A 204 -7.58 -10.96 -8.49
CA ASP A 204 -8.02 -11.39 -9.82
C ASP A 204 -8.42 -10.20 -10.69
N GLN A 205 -8.97 -9.14 -10.08
CA GLN A 205 -9.43 -7.95 -10.81
C GLN A 205 -9.25 -6.62 -10.07
N ILE A 206 -9.03 -5.55 -10.84
CA ILE A 206 -8.98 -4.17 -10.34
C ILE A 206 -10.22 -3.43 -10.82
N ILE A 207 -11.03 -2.95 -9.89
CA ILE A 207 -12.23 -2.15 -10.16
C ILE A 207 -11.83 -0.68 -10.17
N ILE A 208 -11.75 -0.09 -11.36
CA ILE A 208 -11.39 1.31 -11.55
C ILE A 208 -12.66 2.14 -11.45
N VAL A 209 -12.87 2.80 -10.31
CA VAL A 209 -14.03 3.63 -10.04
C VAL A 209 -13.72 5.10 -10.39
N SER A 210 -14.51 5.63 -11.32
CA SER A 210 -14.54 7.04 -11.69
C SER A 210 -15.94 7.61 -11.48
N ALA A 211 -16.07 8.93 -11.44
CA ALA A 211 -17.37 9.61 -11.39
C ALA A 211 -17.25 10.96 -12.09
N ILE A 212 -18.38 11.54 -12.51
CA ILE A 212 -18.38 12.88 -13.13
C ILE A 212 -18.00 13.99 -12.15
N LEU A 213 -18.35 13.80 -10.87
CA LEU A 213 -17.97 14.69 -9.76
C LEU A 213 -17.06 13.94 -8.77
N PRO A 214 -15.89 14.51 -8.39
CA PRO A 214 -15.48 15.91 -8.62
C PRO A 214 -14.95 16.23 -10.02
N GLU A 215 -14.39 15.26 -10.75
CA GLU A 215 -13.94 15.39 -12.13
C GLU A 215 -13.81 14.00 -12.77
N LEU A 216 -14.26 13.84 -14.02
CA LEU A 216 -13.97 12.64 -14.81
C LEU A 216 -12.62 12.81 -15.53
N SER A 217 -11.56 12.24 -14.96
CA SER A 217 -10.21 12.30 -15.56
C SER A 217 -9.86 11.02 -16.32
N LEU A 218 -9.86 11.09 -17.66
CA LEU A 218 -9.43 9.98 -18.53
C LEU A 218 -7.97 9.59 -18.32
N ASN A 219 -7.10 10.57 -18.07
CA ASN A 219 -5.69 10.33 -17.77
C ASN A 219 -5.51 9.40 -16.55
N ILE A 220 -6.39 9.52 -15.55
CA ILE A 220 -6.31 8.66 -14.37
C ILE A 220 -6.78 7.24 -14.68
N ILE A 221 -7.86 7.09 -15.46
CA ILE A 221 -8.31 5.78 -15.95
C ILE A 221 -7.16 5.10 -16.71
N ASP A 222 -6.54 5.82 -17.64
CA ASP A 222 -5.45 5.31 -18.47
C ASP A 222 -4.27 4.83 -17.63
N ARG A 223 -3.94 5.55 -16.55
CA ARG A 223 -2.88 5.14 -15.61
C ARG A 223 -3.21 3.84 -14.89
N TYR A 224 -4.47 3.67 -14.45
CA TYR A 224 -4.90 2.43 -13.82
C TYR A 224 -4.92 1.26 -14.81
N LEU A 225 -5.32 1.49 -16.06
CA LEU A 225 -5.28 0.47 -17.11
C LEU A 225 -3.84 0.01 -17.37
N VAL A 226 -2.90 0.95 -17.56
CA VAL A 226 -1.48 0.64 -17.74
C VAL A 226 -0.93 -0.17 -16.55
N ALA A 227 -1.30 0.21 -15.32
CA ALA A 227 -0.89 -0.54 -14.14
C ALA A 227 -1.47 -1.96 -14.12
N SER A 228 -2.76 -2.10 -14.44
CA SER A 228 -3.46 -3.39 -14.45
C SER A 228 -2.85 -4.35 -15.48
N GLU A 229 -2.60 -3.85 -16.69
CA GLU A 229 -1.94 -4.60 -17.76
C GLU A 229 -0.50 -5.00 -17.40
N THR A 230 0.23 -4.14 -16.70
CA THR A 230 1.60 -4.47 -16.24
C THR A 230 1.60 -5.54 -15.15
N LEU A 231 0.58 -5.55 -14.29
CA LEU A 231 0.40 -6.55 -13.24
C LEU A 231 -0.24 -7.85 -13.75
N GLY A 232 -0.78 -7.86 -14.98
CA GLY A 232 -1.53 -8.98 -15.51
C GLY A 232 -2.85 -9.23 -14.79
N ILE A 233 -3.47 -8.18 -14.24
CA ILE A 233 -4.74 -8.24 -13.50
C ILE A 233 -5.83 -7.62 -14.36
N GLU A 234 -6.99 -8.26 -14.48
CA GLU A 234 -8.09 -7.80 -15.33
C GLU A 234 -8.69 -6.49 -14.77
N PRO A 235 -8.71 -5.37 -15.53
CA PRO A 235 -9.38 -4.16 -15.10
C PRO A 235 -10.88 -4.19 -15.45
N LEU A 236 -11.71 -3.70 -14.52
CA LEU A 236 -13.12 -3.40 -14.74
C LEU A 236 -13.35 -1.90 -14.51
N LEU A 237 -13.79 -1.17 -15.54
CA LEU A 237 -14.09 0.25 -15.41
C LEU A 237 -15.53 0.43 -14.89
N VAL A 238 -15.68 1.19 -13.82
CA VAL A 238 -16.97 1.49 -13.19
C VAL A 238 -17.13 2.99 -13.11
N LEU A 239 -18.13 3.52 -13.80
CA LEU A 239 -18.53 4.91 -13.64
C LEU A 239 -19.67 5.01 -12.64
N ASN A 240 -19.41 5.64 -11.51
CA ASN A 240 -20.38 5.86 -10.45
C ASN A 240 -21.08 7.23 -10.57
N LYS A 241 -22.13 7.42 -9.76
CA LYS A 241 -22.94 8.65 -9.66
C LYS A 241 -23.67 9.01 -10.95
N THR A 242 -24.10 7.99 -11.70
CA THR A 242 -24.86 8.19 -12.94
C THR A 242 -26.23 8.83 -12.71
N ASP A 243 -26.71 8.85 -11.47
CA ASP A 243 -27.90 9.60 -11.02
C ASP A 243 -27.76 11.11 -11.14
N LEU A 244 -26.54 11.63 -11.27
CA LEU A 244 -26.27 13.07 -11.41
C LEU A 244 -26.17 13.53 -12.87
N LEU A 245 -26.30 12.63 -13.84
CA LEU A 245 -26.19 12.95 -15.25
C LEU A 245 -27.55 13.38 -15.81
N ASP A 246 -27.59 14.54 -16.45
CA ASP A 246 -28.66 14.86 -17.39
C ASP A 246 -28.43 14.14 -18.73
N ASP A 247 -29.38 14.26 -19.66
CA ASP A 247 -29.32 13.53 -20.94
C ASP A 247 -28.11 13.94 -21.80
N GLU A 248 -27.70 15.21 -21.75
CA GLU A 248 -26.54 15.73 -22.48
C GLU A 248 -25.22 15.20 -21.87
N ALA A 249 -25.06 15.29 -20.55
CA ALA A 249 -23.89 14.77 -19.84
C ALA A 249 -23.80 13.25 -19.98
N ARG A 250 -24.94 12.55 -20.00
CA ARG A 250 -24.98 11.10 -20.22
C ARG A 250 -24.48 10.73 -21.61
N ALA A 251 -24.94 11.42 -22.65
CA ALA A 251 -24.47 11.20 -24.01
C ALA A 251 -22.95 11.45 -24.15
N PHE A 252 -22.47 12.56 -23.56
CA PHE A 252 -21.04 12.87 -23.53
C PHE A 252 -20.22 11.77 -22.84
N VAL A 253 -20.66 11.33 -21.67
CA VAL A 253 -19.96 10.28 -20.91
C VAL A 253 -19.98 8.95 -21.66
N ASP A 254 -21.09 8.57 -22.27
CA ASP A 254 -21.19 7.33 -23.05
C ASP A 254 -20.25 7.33 -24.25
N GLU A 255 -20.06 8.47 -24.92
CA GLU A 255 -19.05 8.66 -25.96
C GLU A 255 -17.63 8.45 -25.42
N GLN A 256 -17.28 9.08 -24.29
CA GLN A 256 -15.96 8.89 -23.68
C GLN A 256 -15.72 7.43 -23.25
N MET A 257 -16.75 6.77 -22.71
CA MET A 257 -16.65 5.38 -22.29
C MET A 257 -16.61 4.40 -23.48
N ALA A 258 -17.15 4.80 -24.64
CA ALA A 258 -17.08 3.99 -25.86
C ALA A 258 -15.64 3.75 -26.32
N ILE A 259 -14.72 4.69 -26.07
CA ILE A 259 -13.28 4.54 -26.35
C ILE A 259 -12.74 3.27 -25.66
N TYR A 260 -13.02 3.11 -24.36
CA TYR A 260 -12.58 1.96 -23.58
C TYR A 260 -13.27 0.66 -23.97
N ARG A 261 -14.56 0.73 -24.33
CA ARG A 261 -15.31 -0.43 -24.84
C ARG A 261 -14.74 -0.92 -26.18
N HIS A 262 -14.37 0.00 -27.07
CA HIS A 262 -13.84 -0.32 -28.40
C HIS A 262 -12.50 -1.07 -28.33
N ILE A 263 -11.65 -0.71 -27.36
CA ILE A 263 -10.37 -1.39 -27.12
C ILE A 263 -10.50 -2.66 -26.25
N GLY A 264 -11.73 -3.11 -25.97
CA GLY A 264 -12.02 -4.40 -25.35
C GLY A 264 -12.22 -4.41 -23.84
N TYR A 265 -12.22 -3.25 -23.17
CA TYR A 265 -12.48 -3.20 -21.73
C TYR A 265 -13.98 -3.23 -21.41
N ARG A 266 -14.31 -3.89 -20.30
CA ARG A 266 -15.66 -3.87 -19.74
C ARG A 266 -15.89 -2.56 -18.98
N VAL A 267 -17.01 -1.91 -19.26
CA VAL A 267 -17.41 -0.65 -18.62
C VAL A 267 -18.83 -0.79 -18.07
N LEU A 268 -18.99 -0.55 -16.77
CA LEU A 268 -20.28 -0.55 -16.09
C LEU A 268 -20.64 0.86 -15.62
N MET A 269 -21.91 1.20 -15.78
CA MET A 269 -22.47 2.50 -15.40
C MET A 269 -23.36 2.25 -14.18
N VAL A 270 -23.00 2.79 -13.03
CA VAL A 270 -23.65 2.48 -11.75
C VAL A 270 -24.05 3.74 -10.98
N SER A 271 -25.01 3.59 -10.08
CA SER A 271 -25.31 4.59 -9.07
C SER A 271 -25.54 3.89 -7.74
N SER A 272 -24.67 4.13 -6.76
CA SER A 272 -24.85 3.61 -5.41
C SER A 272 -26.13 4.15 -4.75
N ARG A 273 -26.53 5.39 -5.05
CA ARG A 273 -27.71 6.05 -4.46
C ARG A 273 -29.02 5.54 -5.06
N ALA A 274 -29.09 5.50 -6.39
CA ALA A 274 -30.28 5.00 -7.09
C ALA A 274 -30.36 3.47 -7.11
N LYS A 275 -29.29 2.78 -6.67
CA LYS A 275 -29.11 1.33 -6.75
C LYS A 275 -29.26 0.77 -8.17
N ASN A 276 -28.85 1.57 -9.16
CA ASN A 276 -28.89 1.19 -10.56
C ASN A 276 -27.54 0.58 -10.98
N GLY A 277 -27.58 -0.53 -11.72
CA GLY A 277 -26.39 -1.22 -12.24
C GLY A 277 -25.58 -1.98 -11.19
N LEU A 278 -26.06 -2.05 -9.94
CA LEU A 278 -25.38 -2.80 -8.88
C LEU A 278 -25.42 -4.32 -9.13
N ASP A 279 -26.54 -4.85 -9.61
CA ASP A 279 -26.66 -6.29 -9.91
C ASP A 279 -25.62 -6.77 -10.94
N GLU A 280 -25.38 -5.97 -11.99
CA GLU A 280 -24.34 -6.26 -12.99
C GLU A 280 -22.92 -6.20 -12.39
N LEU A 281 -22.69 -5.26 -11.47
CA LEU A 281 -21.44 -5.14 -10.75
C LEU A 281 -21.23 -6.33 -9.80
N GLU A 282 -22.25 -6.74 -9.04
CA GLU A 282 -22.21 -7.92 -8.17
C GLU A 282 -21.93 -9.20 -8.95
N ALA A 283 -22.58 -9.38 -10.10
CA ALA A 283 -22.31 -10.50 -10.99
C ALA A 283 -20.85 -10.50 -11.51
N ALA A 284 -20.28 -9.32 -11.77
CA ALA A 284 -18.88 -9.20 -12.17
C ALA A 284 -17.88 -9.43 -11.01
N LEU A 285 -18.30 -9.22 -9.76
CA LEU A 285 -17.49 -9.44 -8.56
C LEU A 285 -17.53 -10.89 -8.07
N THR A 286 -18.57 -11.63 -8.43
CA THR A 286 -18.82 -12.99 -7.92
C THR A 286 -17.65 -13.93 -8.23
N GLY A 287 -17.13 -14.59 -7.18
CA GLY A 287 -16.08 -15.60 -7.29
C GLY A 287 -14.67 -15.08 -7.61
N ARG A 288 -14.45 -13.76 -7.48
CA ARG A 288 -13.16 -13.10 -7.75
C ARG A 288 -12.70 -12.28 -6.56
N ILE A 289 -11.38 -12.16 -6.37
CA ILE A 289 -10.80 -11.23 -5.41
C ILE A 289 -10.54 -9.88 -6.11
N SER A 290 -11.21 -8.85 -5.61
CA SER A 290 -11.28 -7.53 -6.26
C SER A 290 -10.63 -6.45 -5.41
N ILE A 291 -10.11 -5.40 -6.05
CA ILE A 291 -9.69 -4.20 -5.34
C ILE A 291 -10.27 -2.95 -5.98
N PHE A 292 -10.75 -2.02 -5.16
CA PHE A 292 -11.35 -0.77 -5.62
C PHE A 292 -10.28 0.32 -5.70
N ALA A 293 -10.12 0.87 -6.90
CA ALA A 293 -9.13 1.86 -7.24
C ALA A 293 -9.82 3.11 -7.81
N GLY A 294 -9.26 4.30 -7.65
CA GLY A 294 -9.88 5.55 -8.13
C GLY A 294 -9.61 6.74 -7.22
N GLN A 295 -9.92 7.95 -7.70
CA GLN A 295 -9.71 9.19 -6.94
C GLN A 295 -10.55 9.26 -5.66
N SER A 296 -10.16 10.13 -4.73
CA SER A 296 -10.99 10.44 -3.57
C SER A 296 -12.30 11.10 -4.01
N GLY A 297 -13.40 10.83 -3.30
CA GLY A 297 -14.70 11.44 -3.60
C GLY A 297 -15.50 10.80 -4.74
N VAL A 298 -14.97 9.85 -5.51
CA VAL A 298 -15.71 9.14 -6.59
C VAL A 298 -16.78 8.16 -6.07
N GLY A 299 -16.80 7.90 -4.76
CA GLY A 299 -17.82 7.05 -4.11
C GLY A 299 -17.44 5.56 -3.94
N LYS A 300 -16.14 5.22 -3.90
CA LYS A 300 -15.68 3.85 -3.63
C LYS A 300 -16.25 3.26 -2.34
N SER A 301 -16.11 3.97 -1.21
CA SER A 301 -16.64 3.51 0.08
C SER A 301 -18.16 3.35 0.06
N SER A 302 -18.88 4.27 -0.60
CA SER A 302 -20.33 4.17 -0.76
C SER A 302 -20.74 2.96 -1.60
N LEU A 303 -19.99 2.63 -2.67
CA LEU A 303 -20.22 1.40 -3.43
C LEU A 303 -19.93 0.15 -2.61
N LEU A 304 -18.82 0.14 -1.85
CA LEU A 304 -18.47 -0.99 -0.99
C LEU A 304 -19.55 -1.26 0.06
N ASN A 305 -20.06 -0.21 0.71
CA ASN A 305 -21.13 -0.36 1.70
C ASN A 305 -22.41 -0.93 1.10
N ALA A 306 -22.79 -0.43 -0.10
CA ALA A 306 -23.97 -0.90 -0.80
C ALA A 306 -23.84 -2.38 -1.17
N LEU A 307 -22.68 -2.79 -1.71
CA LEU A 307 -22.41 -4.17 -2.15
C LEU A 307 -22.23 -5.15 -0.98
N LEU A 308 -21.72 -4.69 0.16
CA LEU A 308 -21.58 -5.51 1.37
C LEU A 308 -22.89 -5.58 2.18
N GLY A 309 -23.94 -4.84 1.78
CA GLY A 309 -25.19 -4.77 2.52
C GLY A 309 -25.11 -4.07 3.88
N LEU A 310 -24.00 -3.35 4.15
CA LEU A 310 -23.74 -2.68 5.42
C LEU A 310 -24.69 -1.49 5.65
N ASP A 311 -25.18 -0.87 4.57
CA ASP A 311 -26.18 0.21 4.64
C ASP A 311 -27.54 -0.26 5.22
N VAL A 312 -27.84 -1.57 5.15
CA VAL A 312 -29.11 -2.16 5.62
C VAL A 312 -28.99 -2.69 7.06
N ALA A 313 -27.78 -3.05 7.49
CA ALA A 313 -27.51 -3.63 8.81
C ALA A 313 -27.32 -2.59 9.93
N GLY A 314 -27.23 -1.29 9.60
CA GLY A 314 -26.93 -0.23 10.59
C GLY A 314 -25.47 -0.22 11.08
N ASP A 315 -24.65 -1.15 10.59
CA ASP A 315 -23.22 -1.27 10.86
C ASP A 315 -22.44 -0.46 9.81
N GLU A 316 -22.42 0.86 10.00
CA GLU A 316 -21.56 1.79 9.23
C GLU A 316 -20.07 1.61 9.63
N ILE A 317 -19.49 0.46 9.29
CA ILE A 317 -18.10 0.11 9.65
C ILE A 317 -17.09 0.89 8.79
N LEU A 318 -17.45 1.32 7.58
CA LEU A 318 -16.51 1.93 6.62
C LEU A 318 -16.64 3.46 6.46
N THR A 319 -17.78 4.07 6.84
CA THR A 319 -17.99 5.53 6.76
C THR A 319 -17.49 6.28 7.98
N ASN A 320 -17.58 5.69 9.18
CA ASN A 320 -17.18 6.33 10.44
C ASN A 320 -15.66 6.59 10.58
N ASP A 321 -14.83 6.00 9.72
CA ASP A 321 -13.39 6.28 9.64
C ASP A 321 -13.05 7.50 8.74
N VAL A 322 -14.04 8.14 8.12
CA VAL A 322 -13.89 9.42 7.44
C VAL A 322 -14.46 10.51 8.34
N SER A 323 -13.62 11.06 9.21
CA SER A 323 -14.01 12.13 10.12
C SER A 323 -14.40 13.40 9.36
N ASP A 324 -15.63 13.86 9.60
CA ASP A 324 -16.26 15.11 9.11
C ASP A 324 -15.61 16.43 9.63
N VAL A 325 -14.33 16.45 9.99
CA VAL A 325 -13.73 17.60 10.70
C VAL A 325 -12.80 18.48 9.84
N SER A 326 -12.54 18.13 8.59
CA SER A 326 -11.84 19.03 7.68
C SER A 326 -12.33 18.79 6.26
N GLY A 327 -12.65 19.84 5.52
CA GLY A 327 -13.02 19.79 4.09
C GLY A 327 -11.91 19.29 3.15
N LEU A 328 -10.98 18.50 3.67
CA LEU A 328 -9.89 17.77 3.04
C LEU A 328 -9.89 16.39 3.72
N GLY A 329 -10.66 15.46 3.16
CA GLY A 329 -10.97 14.16 3.77
C GLY A 329 -9.76 13.48 4.40
N GLN A 330 -9.75 13.39 5.73
CA GLN A 330 -8.71 12.71 6.50
C GLN A 330 -9.05 11.22 6.54
N HIS A 331 -8.11 10.41 6.07
CA HIS A 331 -8.33 9.02 5.67
C HIS A 331 -7.73 8.06 6.71
N THR A 332 -8.58 7.39 7.51
CA THR A 332 -8.15 6.76 8.78
C THR A 332 -7.91 5.25 8.73
N THR A 333 -8.29 4.53 7.67
CA THR A 333 -7.97 3.10 7.57
C THR A 333 -6.44 2.95 7.46
N THR A 334 -5.81 2.14 8.32
CA THR A 334 -4.33 2.03 8.39
C THR A 334 -3.77 0.72 7.83
N ALA A 335 -4.61 -0.30 7.65
CA ALA A 335 -4.22 -1.62 7.12
C ALA A 335 -5.20 -2.08 6.04
N ALA A 336 -4.70 -2.82 5.05
CA ALA A 336 -5.54 -3.46 4.04
C ALA A 336 -6.34 -4.60 4.66
N ARG A 337 -7.63 -4.69 4.35
CA ARG A 337 -8.51 -5.73 4.87
C ARG A 337 -9.33 -6.38 3.76
N LEU A 338 -9.49 -7.69 3.85
CA LEU A 338 -10.34 -8.49 2.97
C LEU A 338 -11.75 -8.61 3.57
N TYR A 339 -12.77 -8.47 2.73
CA TYR A 339 -14.17 -8.65 3.05
C TYR A 339 -14.82 -9.57 2.02
N HIS A 340 -15.84 -10.32 2.42
CA HIS A 340 -16.60 -11.20 1.54
C HIS A 340 -17.90 -10.53 1.12
N PHE A 341 -18.24 -10.63 -0.17
CA PHE A 341 -19.54 -10.19 -0.65
C PHE A 341 -20.63 -11.21 -0.28
N PRO A 342 -21.86 -10.78 0.04
CA PRO A 342 -22.97 -11.68 0.37
C PRO A 342 -23.30 -12.69 -0.74
N HIS A 343 -23.09 -12.29 -1.99
CA HIS A 343 -23.36 -13.10 -3.19
C HIS A 343 -22.12 -13.84 -3.72
N GLY A 344 -21.02 -13.81 -2.97
CA GLY A 344 -19.75 -14.46 -3.30
C GLY A 344 -18.74 -13.53 -3.96
N GLY A 345 -17.45 -13.90 -3.87
CA GLY A 345 -16.33 -13.03 -4.23
C GLY A 345 -15.86 -12.19 -3.05
N ASP A 346 -14.67 -11.63 -3.18
CA ASP A 346 -13.99 -10.92 -2.10
C ASP A 346 -13.53 -9.54 -2.55
N VAL A 347 -13.40 -8.62 -1.61
CA VAL A 347 -12.82 -7.31 -1.83
C VAL A 347 -11.74 -6.99 -0.82
N ILE A 348 -10.61 -6.49 -1.30
CA ILE A 348 -9.56 -5.93 -0.47
C ILE A 348 -9.72 -4.41 -0.48
N ASP A 349 -10.14 -3.83 0.65
CA ASP A 349 -10.04 -2.39 0.84
C ASP A 349 -8.65 -2.08 1.36
N SER A 350 -7.94 -1.18 0.68
CA SER A 350 -6.65 -0.71 1.16
C SER A 350 -6.52 0.81 1.04
N PRO A 351 -6.10 1.48 2.12
CA PRO A 351 -5.95 2.93 2.16
C PRO A 351 -4.82 3.44 1.24
N GLY A 352 -3.92 2.55 0.81
CA GLY A 352 -2.70 2.87 0.07
C GLY A 352 -2.72 2.64 -1.44
N VAL A 353 -3.76 2.01 -1.99
CA VAL A 353 -3.90 1.73 -3.44
C VAL A 353 -4.51 2.91 -4.21
N ARG A 354 -4.75 4.02 -3.49
CA ARG A 354 -5.46 5.21 -3.97
C ARG A 354 -4.72 6.01 -5.05
N GLU A 355 -3.43 5.77 -5.24
CA GLU A 355 -2.65 6.30 -6.35
C GLU A 355 -1.66 5.24 -6.84
N PHE A 356 -1.92 4.65 -8.02
CA PHE A 356 -0.92 3.81 -8.67
C PHE A 356 0.18 4.72 -9.20
N GLY A 357 1.24 4.79 -8.42
CA GLY A 357 2.46 5.47 -8.81
C GLY A 357 3.14 4.73 -9.96
N LEU A 358 2.92 5.15 -11.20
CA LEU A 358 3.54 4.52 -12.36
C LEU A 358 5.06 4.72 -12.43
N TRP A 359 5.66 5.64 -11.64
CA TRP A 359 7.07 6.08 -11.73
C TRP A 359 8.15 4.98 -11.62
N HIS A 360 7.78 3.77 -11.24
CA HIS A 360 8.66 2.61 -11.16
C HIS A 360 8.69 1.79 -12.45
N LEU A 361 7.78 2.08 -13.40
CA LEU A 361 7.74 1.44 -14.70
C LEU A 361 8.75 2.09 -15.66
N GLU A 362 9.24 1.30 -16.60
CA GLU A 362 9.99 1.83 -17.74
C GLU A 362 9.05 2.25 -18.88
N PRO A 363 9.46 3.21 -19.74
CA PRO A 363 8.63 3.70 -20.84
C PRO A 363 8.03 2.59 -21.71
N GLU A 364 8.80 1.54 -21.98
CA GLU A 364 8.37 0.40 -22.79
C GLU A 364 7.23 -0.39 -22.13
N GLN A 365 7.20 -0.46 -20.80
CA GLN A 365 6.09 -1.09 -20.08
C GLN A 365 4.82 -0.25 -20.19
N ILE A 366 4.94 1.08 -20.20
CA ILE A 366 3.81 1.97 -20.40
C ILE A 366 3.27 1.81 -21.82
N THR A 367 4.13 1.83 -22.83
CA THR A 367 3.70 1.64 -24.22
C THR A 367 2.95 0.33 -24.40
N ARG A 368 3.39 -0.76 -23.76
CA ARG A 368 2.68 -2.06 -23.78
C ARG A 368 1.39 -2.09 -22.95
N GLY A 369 1.25 -1.16 -22.00
CA GLY A 369 0.03 -1.00 -21.18
C GLY A 369 -1.13 -0.36 -21.95
N PHE A 370 -0.87 0.30 -23.08
CA PHE A 370 -1.90 0.67 -24.06
C PHE A 370 -2.13 -0.53 -24.97
N VAL A 371 -3.22 -1.26 -24.74
CA VAL A 371 -3.53 -2.53 -25.41
C VAL A 371 -3.64 -2.36 -26.93
N GLU A 372 -4.23 -1.26 -27.36
CA GLU A 372 -4.42 -0.88 -28.75
C GLU A 372 -3.10 -0.55 -29.47
N PHE A 373 -2.01 -0.26 -28.75
CA PHE A 373 -0.71 -0.01 -29.37
C PHE A 373 0.00 -1.30 -29.78
N ARG A 374 -0.33 -2.42 -29.14
CA ARG A 374 0.43 -3.68 -29.24
C ARG A 374 0.58 -4.17 -30.69
N GLU A 375 -0.45 -3.98 -31.52
CA GLU A 375 -0.45 -4.40 -32.92
C GLU A 375 0.49 -3.55 -33.80
N PHE A 376 0.81 -2.32 -33.38
CA PHE A 376 1.67 -1.39 -34.11
C PHE A 376 3.13 -1.41 -33.62
N LEU A 377 3.41 -2.07 -32.49
CA LEU A 377 4.76 -2.15 -31.95
C LEU A 377 5.70 -2.91 -32.89
N GLY A 378 6.83 -2.29 -33.24
CA GLY A 378 7.81 -2.84 -34.17
C GLY A 378 7.54 -2.52 -35.65
N SER A 379 6.40 -1.90 -35.97
CA SER A 379 6.03 -1.48 -37.34
C SER A 379 6.45 -0.05 -37.67
N CYS A 380 7.03 0.69 -36.71
CA CYS A 380 7.59 2.01 -36.95
C CYS A 380 8.82 1.93 -37.87
N LYS A 381 9.05 3.01 -38.64
CA LYS A 381 10.24 3.15 -39.51
C LYS A 381 11.56 3.00 -38.75
N PHE A 382 11.62 3.49 -37.52
CA PHE A 382 12.79 3.40 -36.63
C PHE A 382 12.53 2.45 -35.47
N ARG A 383 13.53 1.65 -35.10
CA ARG A 383 13.43 0.66 -34.01
C ARG A 383 13.37 1.29 -32.62
N ASP A 384 13.96 2.47 -32.46
CA ASP A 384 14.05 3.25 -31.23
C ASP A 384 13.07 4.44 -31.22
N CYS A 385 12.02 4.37 -32.03
CA CYS A 385 10.95 5.36 -32.10
C CYS A 385 10.39 5.63 -30.70
N LYS A 386 10.29 6.91 -30.33
CA LYS A 386 9.71 7.39 -29.07
C LYS A 386 8.21 7.64 -29.20
N HIS A 387 7.67 7.42 -30.39
CA HIS A 387 6.28 7.56 -30.74
C HIS A 387 5.72 8.98 -30.56
N GLY A 388 6.59 10.00 -30.43
CA GLY A 388 6.19 11.40 -30.42
C GLY A 388 6.23 11.99 -31.83
N ASN A 389 7.18 12.88 -32.06
CA ASN A 389 7.35 13.58 -33.36
C ASN A 389 8.22 12.81 -34.37
N ASP A 390 8.49 11.52 -34.14
CA ASP A 390 9.35 10.72 -35.02
C ASP A 390 8.70 10.51 -36.40
N PRO A 391 9.44 10.64 -37.51
CA PRO A 391 8.88 10.43 -38.85
C PRO A 391 8.66 8.93 -39.13
N GLY A 392 7.50 8.57 -39.69
CA GLY A 392 7.12 7.17 -39.99
C GLY A 392 6.78 6.36 -38.73
N CYS A 393 6.12 6.98 -37.75
CA CYS A 393 5.63 6.31 -36.56
C CYS A 393 4.27 5.65 -36.85
N ALA A 394 4.22 4.31 -36.88
CA ALA A 394 2.99 3.55 -37.10
C ALA A 394 1.87 3.87 -36.09
N ILE A 395 2.20 4.11 -34.82
CA ILE A 395 1.21 4.50 -33.80
C ILE A 395 0.59 5.87 -34.14
N ARG A 396 1.41 6.85 -34.54
CA ARG A 396 0.90 8.18 -34.89
C ARG A 396 0.05 8.13 -36.16
N GLU A 397 0.47 7.36 -37.16
CA GLU A 397 -0.34 7.12 -38.37
C GLU A 397 -1.68 6.46 -38.03
N ALA A 398 -1.71 5.52 -37.07
CA ALA A 398 -2.95 4.91 -36.60
C ALA A 398 -3.88 5.90 -35.88
N VAL A 399 -3.32 6.88 -35.16
CA VAL A 399 -4.08 8.00 -34.57
C VAL A 399 -4.65 8.91 -35.67
N GLU A 400 -3.83 9.30 -36.66
CA GLU A 400 -4.25 10.13 -37.80
C GLU A 400 -5.38 9.47 -38.62
N ASN A 401 -5.39 8.14 -38.69
CA ASN A 401 -6.43 7.35 -39.36
C ASN A 401 -7.66 7.04 -38.48
N GLY A 402 -7.68 7.49 -37.22
CA GLY A 402 -8.79 7.26 -36.28
C GLY A 402 -8.92 5.83 -35.76
N ILE A 403 -7.89 4.99 -35.93
CA ILE A 403 -7.86 3.63 -35.37
C ILE A 403 -7.56 3.69 -33.87
N ILE A 404 -6.67 4.60 -33.48
CA ILE A 404 -6.37 4.92 -32.08
C ILE A 404 -6.99 6.27 -31.77
N ASP A 405 -7.73 6.35 -30.67
CA ASP A 405 -8.31 7.60 -30.21
C ASP A 405 -7.23 8.62 -29.84
N ALA A 406 -7.37 9.87 -30.29
CA ALA A 406 -6.39 10.92 -30.05
C ALA A 406 -6.20 11.22 -28.55
N SER A 407 -7.27 11.14 -27.75
CA SER A 407 -7.19 11.40 -26.30
C SER A 407 -6.30 10.38 -25.59
N ARG A 408 -6.32 9.12 -26.04
CA ARG A 408 -5.48 8.03 -25.52
C ARG A 408 -4.01 8.26 -25.85
N PHE A 409 -3.71 8.70 -27.07
CA PHE A 409 -2.36 9.06 -27.49
C PHE A 409 -1.80 10.28 -26.72
N ASP A 410 -2.63 11.30 -26.51
CA ASP A 410 -2.26 12.46 -25.69
C ASP A 410 -1.98 12.05 -24.23
N ASN A 411 -2.83 11.21 -23.65
CA ASN A 411 -2.63 10.71 -22.29
C ASN A 411 -1.38 9.84 -22.17
N TYR A 412 -1.07 9.00 -23.17
CA TYR A 412 0.18 8.25 -23.23
C TYR A 412 1.41 9.17 -23.07
N HIS A 413 1.47 10.27 -23.83
CA HIS A 413 2.56 11.24 -23.72
C HIS A 413 2.56 11.97 -22.38
N ARG A 414 1.39 12.41 -21.88
CA ARG A 414 1.27 13.03 -20.55
C ARG A 414 1.77 12.11 -19.43
N ILE A 415 1.48 10.81 -19.52
CA ILE A 415 1.96 9.83 -18.56
C ILE A 415 3.49 9.76 -18.61
N LEU A 416 4.09 9.61 -19.80
CA LEU A 416 5.55 9.58 -19.98
C LEU A 416 6.24 10.85 -19.45
N GLU A 417 5.69 12.03 -19.75
CA GLU A 417 6.21 13.30 -19.25
C GLU A 417 6.14 13.39 -17.73
N SER A 418 5.02 12.97 -17.13
CA SER A 418 4.85 12.97 -15.67
C SER A 418 5.90 12.11 -14.96
N MET A 419 6.32 11.00 -15.58
CA MET A 419 7.37 10.16 -15.02
C MET A 419 8.75 10.79 -15.07
N ALA A 420 9.07 11.47 -16.19
CA ALA A 420 10.34 12.14 -16.35
C ALA A 420 10.52 13.20 -15.25
N GLN A 421 9.46 13.97 -14.95
CA GLN A 421 9.48 14.96 -13.87
C GLN A 421 9.70 14.33 -12.48
N VAL A 422 9.09 13.17 -12.19
CA VAL A 422 9.29 12.46 -10.92
C VAL A 422 10.72 11.88 -10.82
N LYS A 423 11.28 11.34 -11.92
CA LYS A 423 12.68 10.87 -11.96
C LYS A 423 13.66 12.03 -11.70
N THR A 424 13.41 13.22 -12.23
CA THR A 424 14.29 14.40 -12.01
C THR A 424 14.32 14.84 -10.54
N ARG A 425 13.18 14.79 -9.82
CA ARG A 425 13.14 15.07 -8.38
C ARG A 425 13.95 14.05 -7.56
N LYS A 426 13.97 12.78 -7.96
CA LYS A 426 14.79 11.73 -7.31
C LYS A 426 16.29 12.01 -7.41
N ASN A 427 16.75 12.46 -8.58
CA ASN A 427 18.18 12.70 -8.80
C ASN A 427 18.69 13.89 -7.97
N PHE A 428 17.88 14.94 -7.80
CA PHE A 428 18.25 16.07 -6.94
C PHE A 428 18.38 15.68 -5.46
N SER A 429 17.56 14.76 -4.96
CA SER A 429 17.67 14.26 -3.57
C SER A 429 18.81 13.26 -3.34
N ALA A 430 19.41 12.73 -4.40
CA ALA A 430 20.50 11.74 -4.34
C ALA A 430 21.88 12.34 -4.66
N SER A 431 21.95 13.61 -5.09
CA SER A 431 23.19 14.29 -5.47
C SER A 431 23.71 15.30 -4.44
N GLU A 432 23.18 15.30 -3.22
CA GLU A 432 23.74 16.03 -2.08
C GLU A 432 24.27 15.02 -1.04
N ASP A 433 25.45 14.46 -1.31
CA ASP A 433 26.35 13.87 -0.33
C ASP A 433 27.81 14.22 -0.67
#